data_AF-A0A356FB52-F1
#
_entry.id   AF-A0A356FB52-F1
#
_cell.length_a   1.000
_cell.length_b   1.000
_cell.length_c   1.000
_cell.angle_alpha   90.00
_cell.angle_beta   90.00
_cell.angle_gamma   90.00
#
_symmetry.space_group_name_H-M   'P 1'
#
loop_
_entity.id
_entity.type
_entity.pdbx_description
1 polymer ?
#
loop_
_entity_poly.entity_id
_entity_poly.type
_entity_poly.pdbx_seq_one_letter_code
_entity_poly.pdbx_strand_id
1 'polypeptide(L)'
;MADPHPDFRATVETYSGPLDLLLYLIRKDEVDVFDIPVSRVIEQYHEHLDFLRDIDPNVSGEFLVMAARLMEVKSKLLLPREVLEDEDEEYEDPRLELVKQLLEYKKFKERALLLEKKMDSHKRRYVRPRQELDIDAEDVTEPLPLGNTDVWDLLTAFHRIQLVIA
;
A
#
# COMPACT_ATOMS: atom_id res chain seq x y z
N MET A 1 35.18 18.22 18.03
CA MET A 1 34.89 16.80 17.82
C MET A 1 33.56 16.78 17.07
N ALA A 2 33.60 16.65 15.74
CA ALA A 2 32.41 16.72 14.90
C ALA A 2 31.71 15.36 14.95
N ASP A 3 30.46 15.37 15.38
CA ASP A 3 29.59 14.20 15.38
C ASP A 3 29.16 13.93 13.93
N PRO A 4 29.41 12.74 13.35
CA PRO A 4 28.99 12.45 12.00
C PRO A 4 27.55 11.95 12.07
N HIS A 5 26.59 12.87 12.17
CA HIS A 5 25.22 12.51 11.78
C HIS A 5 25.26 12.16 10.29
N PRO A 6 24.95 10.92 9.89
CA PRO A 6 24.88 10.59 8.48
C PRO A 6 23.84 11.51 7.84
N ASP A 7 24.26 12.23 6.81
CA ASP A 7 23.43 13.09 5.98
C ASP A 7 22.22 12.31 5.43
N PHE A 8 21.11 12.31 6.17
CA PHE A 8 19.80 11.91 5.67
C PHE A 8 18.95 13.17 5.51
N ARG A 9 19.30 13.97 4.50
CA ARG A 9 18.34 14.88 3.85
C ARG A 9 17.54 14.07 2.83
N ALA A 10 16.51 13.40 3.28
CA ALA A 10 15.45 12.94 2.41
C ALA A 10 14.13 13.29 3.10
N THR A 11 13.29 14.05 2.41
CA THR A 11 11.85 14.19 2.67
C THR A 11 11.33 12.97 3.41
N VAL A 12 10.63 13.16 4.54
CA VAL A 12 9.87 12.10 5.21
C VAL A 12 9.14 11.34 4.12
N GLU A 13 9.67 10.17 3.75
CA GLU A 13 8.98 9.28 2.84
C GLU A 13 7.80 8.82 3.69
N THR A 14 6.63 9.41 3.47
CA THR A 14 5.41 9.00 4.14
C THR A 14 5.09 7.58 3.68
N TYR A 15 5.69 6.60 4.35
CA TYR A 15 5.41 5.20 4.11
C TYR A 15 3.92 4.97 4.38
N SER A 16 3.23 4.31 3.45
CA SER A 16 1.80 4.01 3.60
C SER A 16 1.51 2.86 4.58
N GLY A 17 2.49 2.48 5.42
CA GLY A 17 2.38 1.43 6.43
C GLY A 17 3.69 0.65 6.64
N PRO A 18 3.70 -0.29 7.60
CA PRO A 18 4.91 -1.03 7.98
C PRO A 18 5.41 -2.00 6.90
N LEU A 19 4.52 -2.59 6.10
CA LEU A 19 4.90 -3.45 4.98
C LEU A 19 5.66 -2.67 3.89
N ASP A 20 5.32 -1.40 3.69
CA ASP A 20 6.00 -0.58 2.70
C ASP A 20 7.41 -0.21 3.14
N LEU A 21 7.56 0.13 4.43
CA LEU A 21 8.87 0.33 5.03
C LEU A 21 9.73 -0.94 4.89
N LEU A 22 9.19 -2.11 5.19
CA LEU A 22 9.91 -3.38 5.01
C LEU A 22 10.32 -3.61 3.56
N LEU A 23 9.44 -3.38 2.58
CA LEU A 23 9.79 -3.48 1.17
C LEU A 23 10.85 -2.47 0.73
N TYR A 24 10.88 -1.29 1.36
CA TYR A 24 11.93 -0.31 1.13
C TYR A 24 13.27 -0.81 1.67
N LEU A 25 13.32 -1.28 2.92
CA LEU A 25 14.53 -1.79 3.56
C LEU A 25 15.12 -3.01 2.82
N ILE A 26 14.27 -3.96 2.41
CA ILE A 26 14.70 -5.14 1.62
C ILE A 26 15.30 -4.71 0.28
N ARG A 27 14.69 -3.73 -0.40
CA ARG A 27 15.22 -3.18 -1.66
C ARG A 27 16.54 -2.43 -1.47
N LYS A 28 16.67 -1.67 -0.37
CA LYS A 28 17.87 -0.90 -0.04
C LYS A 28 19.09 -1.80 0.18
N ASP A 29 18.89 -2.98 0.75
CA ASP A 29 19.96 -3.96 0.98
C ASP A 29 20.27 -4.84 -0.26
N GLU A 30 19.60 -4.61 -1.40
CA GLU A 30 19.73 -5.42 -2.64
C GLU A 30 19.45 -6.92 -2.44
N VAL A 31 18.60 -7.25 -1.48
CA VAL A 31 18.31 -8.65 -1.12
C VAL A 31 17.06 -9.15 -1.85
N ASP A 32 17.08 -10.43 -2.26
CA ASP A 32 15.87 -11.14 -2.68
C ASP A 32 14.84 -11.20 -1.53
N VAL A 33 13.57 -10.97 -1.84
CA VAL A 33 12.45 -11.09 -0.90
C VAL A 33 12.32 -12.52 -0.36
N PHE A 34 12.86 -13.53 -1.06
CA PHE A 34 12.90 -14.91 -0.58
C PHE A 34 14.09 -15.24 0.33
N ASP A 35 15.18 -14.45 0.28
CA ASP A 35 16.39 -14.69 1.07
C ASP A 35 16.70 -13.51 1.99
N ILE A 36 15.70 -13.09 2.78
CA ILE A 36 15.82 -11.93 3.66
C ILE A 36 16.82 -12.26 4.78
N PRO A 37 17.94 -11.49 4.95
CA PRO A 37 18.75 -11.54 6.15
C PRO A 37 17.94 -10.88 7.26
N VAL A 38 17.06 -11.68 7.86
CA VAL A 38 16.02 -11.22 8.80
C VAL A 38 16.62 -10.43 9.96
N SER A 39 17.79 -10.81 10.45
CA SER A 39 18.50 -10.05 11.48
C SER A 39 18.74 -8.59 11.09
N ARG A 40 19.31 -8.36 9.90
CA ARG A 40 19.68 -7.03 9.40
C ARG A 40 18.47 -6.17 9.09
N VAL A 41 17.46 -6.74 8.41
CA VAL A 41 16.23 -5.99 8.06
C VAL A 41 15.45 -5.62 9.32
N ILE A 42 15.40 -6.50 10.32
CA ILE A 42 14.75 -6.22 11.61
C ILE A 42 15.48 -5.10 12.36
N GLU A 43 16.82 -5.12 12.38
CA GLU A 43 17.61 -4.07 13.04
C GLU A 43 17.37 -2.70 12.40
N GLN A 44 17.39 -2.62 11.07
CA GLN A 44 17.07 -1.39 10.35
C GLN A 44 15.63 -0.92 10.56
N TYR A 45 14.68 -1.87 10.65
CA TYR A 45 13.29 -1.55 10.95
C TYR A 45 13.14 -0.92 12.34
N HIS A 46 13.82 -1.47 13.35
CA HIS A 46 13.83 -0.90 14.70
C HIS A 46 14.46 0.49 14.74
N GLU A 47 15.59 0.68 14.07
CA GLU A 47 16.26 1.99 13.98
C GLU A 47 15.34 3.05 13.36
N HIS A 48 14.65 2.71 12.26
CA HIS A 48 13.66 3.62 11.66
C HIS A 48 12.45 3.86 12.57
N LEU A 49 11.99 2.84 13.29
CA LEU A 49 10.86 2.97 14.20
C LEU A 49 11.17 3.89 15.38
N ASP A 50 12.36 3.78 15.96
CA ASP A 50 12.80 4.67 17.05
C ASP A 50 12.92 6.12 16.55
N PHE A 51 13.48 6.33 15.35
CA PHE A 51 13.51 7.65 14.71
C PHE A 51 12.11 8.23 14.46
N LEU A 52 11.17 7.41 13.97
CA LEU A 52 9.78 7.82 13.77
C LEU A 52 9.10 8.20 15.10
N ARG A 53 9.40 7.46 16.18
CA ARG A 53 8.85 7.74 17.52
C ARG A 53 9.38 9.06 18.10
N ASP A 54 10.64 9.40 17.82
CA ASP A 54 11.24 10.65 18.27
C ASP A 54 10.66 11.88 17.54
N ILE A 55 10.20 11.69 16.30
CA ILE A 55 9.57 12.75 15.49
C ILE A 55 8.08 12.89 15.80
N ASP A 56 7.37 11.76 15.88
CA ASP A 56 5.94 11.73 16.18
C ASP A 56 5.62 10.61 17.18
N PRO A 57 5.34 10.94 18.45
CA PRO A 57 4.99 9.94 19.44
C PRO A 57 3.64 9.23 19.15
N ASN A 58 2.84 9.73 18.19
CA ASN A 58 1.62 9.07 17.73
C ASN A 58 1.86 8.03 16.61
N VAL A 59 3.07 7.47 16.49
CA VAL A 59 3.35 6.36 15.57
C VAL A 59 2.20 5.35 15.60
N SER A 60 1.66 5.02 14.43
CA SER A 60 0.51 4.12 14.31
C SER A 60 0.79 2.76 14.97
N GLY A 61 -0.21 2.22 15.68
CA GLY A 61 -0.13 0.92 16.35
C GLY A 61 0.24 -0.23 15.41
N GLU A 62 -0.01 -0.08 14.10
CA GLU A 62 0.38 -1.05 13.07
C GLU A 62 1.91 -1.28 13.02
N PHE A 63 2.72 -0.24 13.23
CA PHE A 63 4.18 -0.38 13.25
C PHE A 63 4.68 -1.15 14.48
N LEU A 64 4.03 -0.95 15.62
CA LEU A 64 4.35 -1.68 16.87
C LEU A 64 3.95 -3.15 16.75
N VAL A 65 2.78 -3.43 16.17
CA VAL A 65 2.34 -4.81 15.89
C VAL A 65 3.34 -5.51 14.96
N MET A 66 3.80 -4.82 13.91
CA MET A 66 4.83 -5.39 13.02
C MET A 66 6.16 -5.61 13.75
N ALA A 67 6.60 -4.67 14.60
CA ALA A 67 7.81 -4.82 15.41
C ALA A 67 7.75 -6.09 16.29
N ALA A 68 6.63 -6.30 16.99
CA ALA A 68 6.41 -7.49 17.80
C ALA A 68 6.46 -8.78 16.98
N ARG A 69 5.85 -8.78 15.79
CA ARG A 69 5.89 -9.93 14.88
C ARG A 69 7.30 -10.23 14.38
N LEU A 70 8.08 -9.19 14.06
CA LEU A 70 9.48 -9.36 13.67
C LEU A 70 10.31 -9.96 14.81
N MET A 71 10.10 -9.52 16.06
CA MET A 71 10.73 -10.12 17.23
C MET A 71 10.37 -11.59 17.39
N GLU A 72 9.09 -11.96 17.20
CA GLU A 72 8.63 -13.35 17.23
C GLU A 72 9.35 -14.20 16.17
N VAL A 73 9.41 -13.72 14.93
CA VAL A 73 10.11 -14.41 13.83
C VAL A 73 11.60 -14.57 14.15
N LYS A 74 12.26 -13.51 14.66
CA LYS A 74 13.68 -13.58 15.07
C LYS A 74 13.88 -14.61 16.20
N SER A 75 13.00 -14.64 17.19
CA SER A 75 13.05 -15.61 18.28
C SER A 75 12.93 -17.05 17.77
N LYS A 76 11.95 -17.32 16.89
CA LYS A 76 11.74 -18.65 16.29
C LYS A 76 12.93 -19.11 15.44
N LEU A 77 13.58 -18.20 14.72
CA LEU A 77 14.76 -18.50 13.92
C LEU A 77 16.02 -18.82 14.75
N LEU A 78 16.13 -18.26 15.96
CA LEU A 78 17.28 -18.45 16.83
C LEU A 78 17.16 -19.65 17.76
N LEU A 79 15.96 -20.21 17.92
CA LEU A 79 15.75 -21.37 18.78
C LEU A 79 16.46 -22.61 18.20
N PRO A 80 17.19 -23.39 19.04
CA PRO A 80 17.76 -24.66 18.62
C PRO A 80 16.63 -25.57 18.14
N ARG A 81 16.82 -26.19 16.98
CA ARG A 81 15.88 -27.21 16.49
C ARG A 81 16.04 -28.43 17.38
N GLU A 82 14.97 -28.82 18.06
CA GLU A 82 14.89 -30.16 18.62
C GLU A 82 14.97 -31.11 17.44
N VAL A 83 16.03 -31.92 17.39
CA VAL A 83 16.13 -33.03 16.44
C VAL A 83 15.12 -34.07 16.93
N LEU A 84 13.84 -33.82 16.69
CA LEU A 84 12.81 -34.83 16.88
C LEU A 84 13.09 -35.90 15.82
N GLU A 85 13.25 -37.15 16.26
CA GLU A 85 13.55 -38.31 15.41
C GLU A 85 12.37 -38.68 14.47
N ASP A 86 11.28 -37.90 14.49
CA ASP A 86 10.14 -38.04 13.59
C ASP A 86 10.38 -37.20 12.33
N GLU A 87 10.79 -37.87 11.25
CA GLU A 87 11.05 -37.30 9.91
C GLU A 87 9.81 -36.66 9.23
N ASP A 88 8.65 -36.62 9.89
CA ASP A 88 7.37 -36.21 9.31
C ASP A 88 6.87 -34.80 9.74
N GLU A 89 7.56 -34.09 10.66
CA GLU A 89 7.24 -32.68 10.92
C GLU A 89 7.86 -31.78 9.84
N GLU A 90 7.04 -31.40 8.85
CA GLU A 90 7.40 -30.42 7.82
C GLU A 90 7.74 -29.08 8.50
N TYR A 91 9.03 -28.81 8.68
CA TYR A 91 9.53 -27.56 9.26
C TYR A 91 9.10 -26.39 8.36
N GLU A 92 8.05 -25.68 8.78
CA GLU A 92 7.61 -24.47 8.10
C GLU A 92 8.53 -23.31 8.48
N ASP A 93 9.16 -22.66 7.47
CA ASP A 93 9.98 -21.49 7.70
C ASP A 93 9.13 -20.39 8.38
N PRO A 94 9.48 -19.92 9.60
CA PRO A 94 8.68 -18.93 10.32
C PRO A 94 8.54 -17.58 9.59
N ARG A 95 9.37 -17.34 8.56
CA ARG A 95 9.32 -16.14 7.72
C ARG A 95 8.28 -16.22 6.61
N LEU A 96 7.81 -17.42 6.28
CA LEU A 96 7.07 -17.70 5.06
C LEU A 96 5.76 -16.91 4.95
N GLU A 97 5.07 -16.74 6.08
CA GLU A 97 3.85 -15.93 6.15
C GLU A 97 4.13 -14.43 5.88
N LEU A 98 5.21 -13.89 6.46
CA LEU A 98 5.61 -12.49 6.24
C LEU A 98 6.02 -12.26 4.79
N VAL A 99 6.78 -13.19 4.20
CA VAL A 99 7.20 -13.13 2.79
C VAL A 99 5.98 -13.12 1.86
N LYS A 100 5.00 -14.00 2.10
CA LYS A 100 3.74 -14.03 1.34
C LYS A 100 3.04 -12.67 1.36
N GLN A 101 2.89 -12.06 2.53
CA GLN A 101 2.25 -10.74 2.67
C GLN A 101 3.03 -9.63 1.97
N LEU A 102 4.37 -9.64 2.05
CA LEU A 102 5.23 -8.67 1.37
C LEU A 102 5.08 -8.78 -0.16
N LEU A 103 5.04 -10.00 -0.69
CA LEU A 103 4.83 -10.24 -2.13
C LEU A 103 3.46 -9.80 -2.60
N GLU A 104 2.41 -10.06 -1.81
CA GLU A 104 1.06 -9.62 -2.10
C GLU A 104 0.95 -8.10 -2.09
N TYR A 105 1.47 -7.45 -1.05
CA TYR A 105 1.50 -5.99 -0.96
C TYR A 105 2.30 -5.38 -2.12
N LYS A 106 3.47 -5.92 -2.46
CA LYS A 106 4.27 -5.49 -3.62
C LYS A 106 3.45 -5.55 -4.91
N LYS A 107 2.74 -6.64 -5.16
CA LYS A 107 1.89 -6.83 -6.34
C LYS A 107 0.78 -5.78 -6.43
N PHE A 108 0.13 -5.46 -5.31
CA PHE A 108 -0.89 -4.40 -5.29
C PHE A 108 -0.28 -3.02 -5.48
N LYS A 109 0.87 -2.74 -4.84
CA LYS A 109 1.60 -1.47 -5.01
C LYS A 109 2.00 -1.23 -6.46
N GLU A 110 2.50 -2.25 -7.16
CA GLU A 110 2.84 -2.16 -8.59
C GLU A 110 1.61 -1.89 -9.47
N ARG A 111 0.48 -2.53 -9.17
CA ARG A 111 -0.79 -2.32 -9.89
C ARG A 111 -1.37 -0.94 -9.64
N ALA A 112 -1.30 -0.44 -8.40
CA ALA A 112 -1.71 0.91 -8.04
C ALA A 112 -0.89 1.94 -8.82
N LEU A 113 0.44 1.76 -8.89
CA LEU A 113 1.32 2.63 -9.68
C LEU A 113 1.00 2.59 -11.18
N LEU A 114 0.65 1.41 -11.72
CA LEU A 114 0.22 1.30 -13.12
C LEU A 114 -1.11 2.03 -13.35
N LEU A 115 -2.04 1.94 -12.40
CA LEU A 115 -3.32 2.63 -12.47
C LEU A 115 -3.15 4.15 -12.39
N GLU A 116 -2.27 4.63 -11.52
CA GLU A 116 -1.91 6.04 -11.40
C GLU A 116 -1.36 6.57 -12.74
N LYS A 117 -0.42 5.85 -13.37
CA LYS A 117 0.09 6.22 -14.70
C LYS A 117 -1.02 6.28 -15.76
N LYS A 118 -1.96 5.33 -15.73
CA LYS A 118 -3.14 5.35 -16.62
C LYS A 118 -4.02 6.56 -16.34
N MET A 119 -4.29 6.86 -15.07
CA MET A 119 -5.06 8.03 -14.66
C MET A 119 -4.41 9.33 -15.15
N ASP A 120 -3.10 9.47 -15.03
CA ASP A 120 -2.36 10.63 -15.55
C ASP A 120 -2.51 10.79 -17.06
N SER A 121 -2.38 9.69 -17.81
CA SER A 121 -2.63 9.73 -19.26
C SER A 121 -4.09 10.08 -19.59
N HIS A 122 -5.05 9.60 -18.80
CA HIS A 122 -6.47 9.87 -18.99
C HIS A 122 -6.81 11.34 -18.67
N LYS A 123 -6.18 11.92 -17.64
CA LYS A 123 -6.37 13.33 -17.25
C LYS A 123 -5.94 14.30 -18.36
N ARG A 124 -5.00 13.90 -19.21
CA ARG A 124 -4.57 14.68 -20.39
C ARG A 124 -5.54 14.60 -21.56
N ARG A 125 -6.58 13.76 -21.47
CA ARG A 125 -7.61 13.64 -22.51
C ARG A 125 -8.73 14.62 -22.21
N TYR A 126 -8.92 15.57 -23.12
CA TYR A 126 -10.10 16.45 -23.09
C TYR A 126 -11.29 15.71 -23.70
N VAL A 127 -12.38 15.62 -22.94
CA VAL A 127 -13.65 15.10 -23.44
C VAL A 127 -14.36 16.25 -24.15
N ARG A 128 -14.90 16.02 -25.35
CA ARG A 128 -15.80 17.00 -25.95
C ARG A 128 -17.03 17.13 -25.04
N PRO A 129 -17.39 18.34 -24.59
CA PRO A 129 -18.62 18.52 -23.82
C PRO A 129 -19.77 17.95 -24.63
N ARG A 130 -20.67 17.23 -23.95
CA ARG A 130 -21.89 16.73 -24.59
C ARG A 130 -22.63 17.95 -25.13
N GLN A 131 -22.95 17.95 -26.42
CA GLN A 131 -23.79 18.98 -26.98
C GLN A 131 -25.12 18.93 -26.24
N GLU A 132 -25.47 20.02 -25.58
CA GLU A 132 -26.83 20.20 -25.07
C GLU A 132 -27.73 20.14 -26.29
N LEU A 133 -28.59 19.12 -26.31
CA LEU A 133 -29.65 19.07 -27.31
C LEU A 133 -30.63 20.15 -26.88
N ASP A 134 -30.77 21.18 -27.70
CA ASP A 134 -31.78 22.23 -27.55
C ASP A 134 -33.13 21.59 -27.93
N ILE A 135 -33.65 20.78 -27.01
CA ILE A 135 -34.97 20.17 -27.15
C ILE A 135 -35.91 21.09 -26.40
N ASP A 136 -36.72 21.85 -27.14
CA ASP A 136 -37.80 22.60 -26.54
C ASP A 136 -38.74 21.60 -25.85
N ALA A 137 -39.12 21.89 -24.60
CA ALA A 137 -40.01 21.01 -23.85
C ALA A 137 -41.37 20.79 -24.55
N GLU A 138 -41.72 21.70 -25.46
CA GLU A 138 -42.90 21.65 -26.33
C GLU A 138 -42.77 20.62 -27.48
N ASP A 139 -41.54 20.29 -27.90
CA ASP A 139 -41.27 19.30 -28.95
C ASP A 139 -41.27 17.85 -28.42
N VAL A 140 -41.28 17.68 -27.09
CA VAL A 140 -41.36 16.36 -26.43
C VAL A 140 -42.82 15.87 -26.45
N THR A 141 -43.21 15.31 -27.60
CA THR A 141 -44.58 14.81 -27.84
C THR A 141 -44.81 13.40 -27.26
N GLU A 142 -43.75 12.64 -27.03
CA GLU A 142 -43.80 11.32 -26.40
C GLU A 142 -43.16 11.37 -25.01
N PRO A 143 -43.71 10.65 -24.01
CA PRO A 143 -43.05 10.53 -22.71
C PRO A 143 -41.64 9.98 -22.92
N LEU A 144 -40.64 10.66 -22.36
CA LEU A 144 -39.25 10.26 -22.45
C LEU A 144 -39.14 8.78 -22.06
N PRO A 145 -38.44 7.94 -22.86
CA PRO A 145 -38.17 6.56 -22.50
C PRO A 145 -37.09 6.53 -21.43
N LEU A 146 -37.45 7.02 -20.24
CA LEU A 146 -36.80 6.72 -18.99
C LEU A 146 -37.01 5.21 -18.84
N GLY A 147 -36.02 4.40 -19.20
CA GLY A 147 -36.09 2.96 -19.02
C GLY A 147 -36.19 2.59 -17.53
N ASN A 148 -35.65 1.44 -17.15
CA ASN A 148 -35.49 1.11 -15.74
C ASN A 148 -34.33 1.92 -15.14
N THR A 149 -34.54 3.21 -14.92
CA THR A 149 -33.59 4.08 -14.23
C THR A 149 -33.79 3.91 -12.73
N ASP A 150 -32.72 3.57 -12.03
CA ASP A 150 -32.73 3.36 -10.58
C ASP A 150 -32.27 4.62 -9.83
N VAL A 151 -32.55 4.71 -8.54
CA VAL A 151 -32.10 5.80 -7.65
C VAL A 151 -30.58 5.96 -7.71
N TRP A 152 -29.86 4.86 -7.94
CA TRP A 152 -28.40 4.83 -8.11
C TRP A 152 -27.93 5.60 -9.35
N ASP A 153 -28.70 5.62 -10.44
CA ASP A 153 -28.38 6.39 -11.64
C ASP A 153 -28.49 7.89 -11.37
N LEU A 154 -29.46 8.30 -10.56
CA LEU A 154 -29.65 9.71 -10.17
C LEU A 154 -28.54 10.16 -9.21
N LEU A 155 -28.15 9.29 -8.27
CA LEU A 155 -27.04 9.57 -7.34
C LEU A 155 -25.70 9.67 -8.09
N THR A 156 -25.43 8.78 -9.05
CA THR A 156 -24.20 8.84 -9.85
C THR A 156 -24.16 10.04 -10.78
N ALA A 157 -25.30 10.42 -11.38
CA ALA A 157 -25.41 11.65 -12.16
C ALA A 157 -25.14 12.90 -11.30
N PHE A 158 -25.69 12.96 -10.08
CA PHE A 158 -25.46 14.06 -9.14
C PHE A 158 -23.98 14.16 -8.72
N HIS A 159 -23.37 13.03 -8.35
CA HIS A 159 -21.95 12.99 -7.96
C HIS A 159 -21.03 13.41 -9.12
N ARG A 160 -21.37 13.02 -10.35
CA ARG A 160 -20.64 13.42 -11.55
C ARG A 160 -20.65 14.94 -11.77
N ILE A 161 -21.76 15.61 -11.48
CA ILE A 161 -21.85 17.08 -11.61
C ILE A 161 -21.02 17.76 -10.51
N GLN A 162 -21.09 17.28 -9.26
CA GLN A 162 -20.28 17.84 -8.16
C GLN A 162 -18.78 17.77 -8.45
N LEU A 163 -18.30 16.67 -9.03
CA LEU A 163 -16.88 16.47 -9.38
C LEU A 163 -16.40 17.34 -10.56
N VAL A 164 -17.31 17.92 -11.34
CA VAL A 164 -16.96 18.82 -12.46
C VAL A 164 -16.91 20.29 -12.02
N ILE A 165 -17.57 20.63 -10.91
CA ILE A 165 -17.69 22.00 -10.39
C ILE A 165 -16.62 22.32 -9.31
N ALA A 166 -16.03 21.29 -8.68
CA ALA A 166 -14.92 21.42 -7.73
C ALA A 166 -13.54 21.35 -8.43
#